data_AF-A0A564ZCT7-F1
#
_entry.id   AF-A0A564ZCT7-F1
#
_cell.length_a   1.000
_cell.length_b   1.000
_cell.length_c   1.000
_cell.angle_alpha   90.00
_cell.angle_beta   90.00
_cell.angle_gamma   90.00
#
_symmetry.space_group_name_H-M   'P 1'
#
loop_
_entity.id
_entity.type
_entity.pdbx_description
1 polymer ?
#
loop_
_entity_poly.entity_id
_entity_poly.type
_entity_poly.pdbx_seq_one_letter_code
_entity_poly.pdbx_strand_id
1 'polypeptide(L)' 'MYPPTIISQWVAHSDQITGLVFCVRPERRTVIATSSSDFSVCLWSIEGHRLGVFGQPERWKLDTYMRDLTTGSMFSQ' A
#
# COMPACT_ATOMS: atom_id res chain seq x y z
N MET A 1 -27.52 -5.93 11.07
CA MET A 1 -26.72 -5.14 10.13
C MET A 1 -25.30 -5.69 10.18
N TYR A 2 -24.80 -6.28 9.09
CA TYR A 2 -23.46 -6.86 9.09
C TYR A 2 -22.42 -5.75 8.93
N PRO A 3 -21.27 -5.81 9.63
CA PRO A 3 -20.18 -4.88 9.40
C PRO A 3 -19.66 -5.05 7.97
N PRO A 4 -19.17 -3.97 7.33
CA PRO A 4 -18.53 -4.07 6.03
C PRO A 4 -17.30 -4.98 6.10
N THR A 5 -17.06 -5.73 5.03
CA THR A 5 -15.90 -6.63 4.92
C THR A 5 -14.60 -5.83 4.95
N ILE A 6 -13.69 -6.19 5.85
CA ILE A 6 -12.33 -5.64 5.88
C ILE A 6 -11.55 -6.24 4.71
N ILE A 7 -10.94 -5.37 3.90
CA ILE A 7 -10.13 -5.77 2.75
C ILE A 7 -8.69 -6.09 3.20
N SER A 8 -8.12 -5.27 4.07
CA SER A 8 -6.73 -5.38 4.53
C SER A 8 -6.53 -4.62 5.85
N GLN A 9 -5.59 -5.09 6.67
CA GLN A 9 -5.21 -4.47 7.93
C GLN A 9 -3.76 -4.85 8.28
N TRP A 10 -2.94 -3.87 8.69
CA TRP A 10 -1.56 -4.10 9.09
C TRP A 10 -1.06 -3.02 10.06
N VAL A 11 0.09 -3.28 10.71
CA VAL A 11 0.82 -2.29 11.51
C VAL A 11 1.80 -1.56 10.60
N ALA A 12 1.53 -0.29 10.30
CA ALA A 12 2.37 0.49 9.40
C ALA A 12 3.64 1.05 10.08
N HIS A 13 3.53 1.44 11.35
CA HIS A 13 4.58 2.18 12.05
C HIS A 13 4.76 1.66 13.48
N SER A 14 5.93 1.94 14.04
CA SER A 14 6.26 1.57 15.43
C SER A 14 5.75 2.58 16.47
N ASP A 15 5.33 3.75 15.99
CA ASP A 15 4.77 4.84 16.78
C ASP A 15 3.53 5.44 16.07
N GLN A 16 2.94 6.47 16.66
CA GLN A 16 1.71 7.12 16.19
C GLN A 16 1.84 7.61 14.76
N ILE A 17 0.88 7.19 13.93
CA ILE A 17 0.69 7.73 12.59
C ILE A 17 0.22 9.18 12.71
N THR A 18 1.00 10.09 12.14
CA THR A 18 0.73 11.55 12.16
C THR A 18 0.07 12.04 10.88
N GLY A 19 0.09 11.23 9.81
CA GLY A 19 -0.50 11.59 8.53
C GLY A 19 -0.71 10.38 7.65
N LEU A 20 -1.76 10.43 6.82
CA LEU A 20 -2.11 9.38 5.86
C LEU A 20 -2.69 10.02 4.59
N VAL A 21 -2.19 9.57 3.43
CA VAL A 21 -2.66 10.04 2.12
C VAL A 21 -2.79 8.86 1.16
N PHE A 22 -3.92 8.81 0.45
CA PHE A 22 -4.08 7.94 -0.71
C PHE A 22 -3.52 8.65 -1.95
N CYS A 23 -2.49 8.06 -2.54
CA CYS A 23 -1.91 8.54 -3.79
C CYS A 23 -2.52 7.76 -4.95
N VAL A 24 -3.55 8.32 -5.56
CA VAL A 24 -4.24 7.73 -6.71
C VAL A 24 -3.52 8.13 -7.99
N ARG A 25 -3.06 7.14 -8.76
CA ARG A 25 -2.49 7.32 -10.09
C ARG A 25 -3.49 6.87 -11.17
N PRO A 26 -3.27 7.28 -12.44
CA PRO A 26 -3.99 6.69 -13.57
C PRO A 26 -3.93 5.15 -13.55
N GLU A 27 -4.89 4.50 -14.22
CA GLU A 27 -4.97 3.02 -14.32
C GLU A 27 -5.25 2.28 -13.00
N ARG A 28 -5.98 2.91 -12.06
CA ARG A 28 -6.36 2.33 -10.74
C ARG A 28 -5.16 1.98 -9.85
N ARG A 29 -4.01 2.59 -10.10
CA ARG A 29 -2.80 2.37 -9.32
C ARG A 29 -2.83 3.23 -8.06
N THR A 30 -3.31 2.67 -6.96
CA THR A 30 -3.38 3.38 -5.67
C THR A 30 -2.31 2.85 -4.71
N VAL A 31 -1.56 3.78 -4.12
CA VAL A 31 -0.63 3.50 -3.02
C VAL A 31 -0.98 4.39 -1.84
N ILE A 32 -0.54 4.01 -0.65
CA ILE A 32 -0.81 4.75 0.59
C ILE A 32 0.52 5.28 1.11
N ALA A 33 0.58 6.57 1.40
CA ALA A 33 1.70 7.19 2.09
C ALA A 33 1.30 7.49 3.54
N THR A 34 2.15 7.11 4.49
CA THR A 34 1.94 7.37 5.92
C THR A 34 3.16 8.05 6.50
N SER A 35 2.95 9.04 7.38
CA SER A 35 4.00 9.63 8.23
C SER A 35 3.76 9.25 9.68
N SER A 36 4.83 9.22 10.48
CA SER A 36 4.76 8.81 11.88
C SER A 36 5.72 9.59 12.77
N SER A 37 5.43 9.58 14.06
CA SER A 37 6.34 10.04 15.12
C SER A 37 7.61 9.18 15.24
N ASP A 38 7.65 8.01 14.59
CA ASP A 38 8.87 7.17 14.48
C ASP A 38 9.92 7.69 13.49
N PHE A 39 9.81 8.96 13.10
CA PHE A 39 10.69 9.67 12.17
C PHE A 39 10.72 9.10 10.75
N SER A 40 9.72 8.31 10.36
CA SER A 40 9.65 7.75 9.01
C SER A 40 8.40 8.19 8.25
N VAL A 41 8.56 8.22 6.92
CA VAL A 41 7.46 8.29 5.96
C VAL A 41 7.54 7.04 5.10
N CYS A 42 6.51 6.21 5.12
CA CYS A 42 6.48 4.93 4.44
C CYS A 42 5.44 4.93 3.32
N LEU A 43 5.75 4.18 2.25
CA LEU A 43 4.85 3.95 1.13
C LEU A 43 4.39 2.50 1.12
N TRP A 44 3.10 2.28 0.90
CA TRP A 44 2.45 0.97 1.02
C TRP A 44 1.54 0.65 -0.18
N SER A 45 1.38 -0.63 -0.48
CA SER A 45 0.26 -1.10 -1.29
C SER A 45 -1.04 -1.08 -0.48
N ILE A 46 -2.19 -1.16 -1.16
CA ILE A 46 -3.50 -1.30 -0.50
C ILE A 46 -3.64 -2.58 0.33
N GLU A 47 -2.80 -3.58 0.07
CA GLU A 47 -2.77 -4.87 0.78
C GLU A 47 -1.87 -4.83 2.02
N GLY A 48 -1.11 -3.75 2.22
CA GLY A 48 -0.20 -3.58 3.35
C GLY A 48 1.25 -3.96 3.11
N HIS A 49 1.64 -4.19 1.85
CA HIS A 49 3.04 -4.42 1.51
C HIS A 49 3.83 -3.10 1.57
N ARG A 50 4.93 -3.05 2.32
CA ARG A 50 5.82 -1.88 2.37
C ARG A 50 6.62 -1.77 1.08
N LEU A 51 6.35 -0.72 0.30
CA LEU A 51 7.03 -0.43 -0.97
C LEU A 51 8.35 0.31 -0.76
N GLY A 52 8.45 1.06 0.35
CA GLY A 52 9.69 1.72 0.74
C GLY A 52 9.50 2.78 1.83
N VAL A 53 10.62 3.40 2.19
CA VAL A 53 10.68 4.57 3.07
C VAL A 53 11.19 5.78 2.30
N PHE A 54 10.71 6.96 2.65
CA PHE A 54 11.21 8.21 2.10
C PHE A 54 12.68 8.42 2.50
N GLY A 55 13.51 8.86 1.55
CA GLY A 55 14.95 9.07 1.77
C GLY A 55 15.82 7.82 1.64
N GLN A 56 15.26 6.65 1.28
CA GLN A 56 16.07 5.46 1.01
C GLN A 56 16.89 5.61 -0.30
N PRO A 57 18.04 4.93 -0.42
CA PRO A 57 18.86 4.98 -1.64
C PRO A 57 18.21 4.23 -2.82
N GLU A 58 17.42 3.19 -2.52
CA GLU A 58 16.82 2.32 -3.53
C GLU A 58 15.56 2.92 -4.15
N ARG A 59 15.38 2.75 -5.46
CA ARG A 59 14.15 3.16 -6.14
C ARG A 59 12.96 2.33 -5.65
N TRP A 60 11.81 2.97 -5.44
CA TRP A 60 10.57 2.28 -5.13
C TRP A 60 10.13 1.40 -6.29
N LYS A 61 9.95 0.10 -6.02
CA LYS A 61 9.48 -0.89 -7.00
C LYS A 61 7.95 -0.93 -7.00
N LEU A 62 7.33 0.14 -7.52
CA LEU A 62 5.88 0.28 -7.54
C LEU A 62 5.21 -0.82 -8.38
N ASP A 63 5.85 -1.30 -9.44
CA ASP A 63 5.25 -2.27 -10.37
C ASP A 63 5.20 -3.71 -9.83
N THR A 64 6.02 -4.05 -8.83
CA THR A 64 6.17 -5.44 -8.35
C THR A 64 4.99 -5.91 -7.50
N TYR A 65 4.34 -5.00 -6.77
CA TYR A 65 3.22 -5.31 -5.86
C TYR A 65 1.87 -4.86 -6.45
N MET A 66 1.80 -4.76 -7.79
CA MET A 66 0.63 -4.26 -8.53
C MET A 66 0.13 -5.22 -9.61
N ARG A 67 0.45 -6.52 -9.52
CA ARG A 67 -0.22 -7.60 -10.28
C ARG A 67 -1.24 -8.25 -9.34
N ASP A 68 -2.53 -8.38 -9.60
CA ASP A 68 -3.36 -8.21 -10.78
C ASP A 68 -4.79 -7.86 -10.33
N LEU A 69 -5.34 -6.74 -10.78
CA LEU A 69 -6.80 -6.52 -10.79
C LEU A 69 -7.40 -6.88 -12.16
N THR A 70 -6.59 -7.34 -13.11
CA THR A 70 -6.99 -7.67 -14.48
C THR A 70 -6.79 -9.14 -14.88
N THR A 71 -6.13 -9.97 -14.06
CA THR A 71 -6.07 -11.41 -14.32
C THR A 71 -7.28 -12.10 -13.70
N GLY A 72 -8.45 -11.79 -14.27
CA GLY A 72 -9.41 -12.84 -14.58
C GLY A 72 -8.88 -13.66 -15.76
N SER A 73 -7.72 -14.30 -15.61
CA SER A 73 -7.30 -15.34 -16.54
C SER A 73 -7.65 -16.65 -15.89
N MET A 74 -8.78 -17.19 -16.34
CA MET A 74 -9.10 -18.60 -16.21
C MET A 74 -7.87 -19.42 -16.60
N PHE A 75 -7.24 -20.04 -15.62
CA PHE A 75 -6.62 -21.33 -15.82
C PHE A 75 -7.58 -22.34 -15.19
N SER A 76 -8.62 -22.72 -15.95
CA SER A 76 -9.22 -24.03 -15.79
C SER A 76 -8.42 -25.00 -16.65
N GLN A 77 -8.12 -26.14 -16.05
CA GLN A 77 -7.68 -27.37 -16.72
C GLN A 77 -8.66 -27.76 -17.82
#